data_AF-A0A3D2QE86-F1
#
_entry.id   AF-A0A3D2QE86-F1
#
_cell.length_a   1.000
_cell.length_b   1.000
_cell.length_c   1.000
_cell.angle_alpha   90.00
_cell.angle_beta   90.00
_cell.angle_gamma   90.00
#
_symmetry.space_group_name_H-M   'P 1'
#
loop_
_entity.id
_entity.type
_entity.pdbx_description
1 polymer ?
#
loop_
_entity_poly.entity_id
_entity_poly.type
_entity_poly.pdbx_seq_one_letter_code
_entity_poly.pdbx_strand_id
1 'polypeptide(L)'
;IEMVEMYGHIVNSTMEMFASIISNNLNIVMRFLASITIILAIPTLFFSLWGMNVPVPFAENAFGFWLVIAIAIAFSAVAASALWKKHMF
;
A
#
# COMPACT_ATOMS: atom_id res chain seq x y z
N ILE A 1 39.69 8.52 31.73
CA ILE A 1 38.30 8.05 32.00
C ILE A 1 37.35 8.80 31.06
N GLU A 2 37.40 10.13 31.03
CA GLU A 2 36.72 10.98 30.02
C GLU A 2 36.87 10.52 28.57
N MET A 3 38.08 10.17 28.12
CA MET A 3 38.28 9.70 26.74
C MET A 3 37.49 8.42 26.43
N VAL A 4 37.42 7.48 27.38
CA VAL A 4 36.66 6.22 27.23
C VAL A 4 35.16 6.50 27.20
N GLU A 5 34.71 7.46 28.00
CA GLU A 5 33.32 7.91 28.04
C GLU A 5 32.90 8.61 26.73
N MET A 6 33.78 9.45 26.18
CA MET A 6 33.62 10.08 24.86
C MET A 6 33.56 9.04 23.72
N TYR A 7 34.46 8.05 23.71
CA TYR A 7 34.42 6.97 22.71
C TYR A 7 33.13 6.14 22.85
N GLY A 8 32.71 5.83 24.08
CA GLY A 8 31.43 5.16 24.35
C GLY A 8 30.23 5.95 23.84
N HIS A 9 30.22 7.28 24.05
CA HIS A 9 29.17 8.16 23.59
C HIS A 9 29.08 8.22 22.05
N ILE A 10 30.23 8.26 21.36
CA ILE A 10 30.28 8.24 19.89
C ILE A 10 29.75 6.91 19.34
N VAL A 11 30.18 5.78 19.91
CA VAL A 11 29.70 4.46 19.50
C VAL A 11 28.20 4.34 19.73
N ASN A 12 27.70 4.80 20.88
CA ASN A 12 26.27 4.77 21.18
C ASN A 12 25.46 5.67 20.23
N SER A 13 25.90 6.90 19.99
CA SER A 13 25.26 7.81 19.01
C SER A 13 25.25 7.22 17.59
N THR A 14 26.31 6.51 17.21
CA THR A 14 26.39 5.84 15.90
C THR A 14 25.41 4.66 15.84
N MET A 15 25.27 3.88 16.91
CA MET A 15 24.27 2.81 16.98
C MET A 15 22.84 3.36 16.92
N GLU A 16 22.55 4.45 17.61
CA GLU A 16 21.25 5.13 17.54
C GLU A 16 20.95 5.63 16.11
N MET A 17 21.96 6.17 15.42
CA MET A 17 21.85 6.55 14.02
C MET A 17 21.56 5.34 13.11
N PHE A 18 22.27 4.22 13.28
CA PHE A 18 22.00 2.99 12.52
C PHE A 18 20.60 2.43 12.79
N ALA A 19 20.16 2.41 14.05
CA ALA A 19 18.82 1.99 14.41
C ALA A 19 17.75 2.87 13.75
N SER A 20 17.96 4.18 13.71
CA SER A 20 17.09 5.13 13.01
C SER A 20 17.05 4.87 11.49
N ILE A 21 18.20 4.62 10.86
CA ILE A 21 18.27 4.29 9.44
C ILE A 21 17.50 2.99 9.13
N ILE A 22 17.69 1.95 9.96
CA ILE A 22 16.98 0.67 9.80
C ILE A 22 15.47 0.88 9.95
N SER A 23 15.04 1.61 10.99
CA SER A 23 13.63 1.92 11.22
C SER A 23 13.02 2.72 10.07
N ASN A 24 13.74 3.70 9.54
CA ASN A 24 13.30 4.48 8.40
C ASN A 24 13.11 3.61 7.15
N ASN A 25 14.07 2.73 6.87
CA ASN A 25 13.97 1.80 5.74
C ASN A 25 12.78 0.85 5.91
N LEU A 26 12.56 0.32 7.12
CA LEU A 26 11.39 -0.51 7.40
C LEU A 26 10.08 0.26 7.20
N ASN A 27 10.00 1.50 7.67
CA ASN A 27 8.81 2.34 7.49
C ASN A 27 8.54 2.63 6.00
N ILE A 28 9.58 2.88 5.20
CA ILE A 28 9.48 3.06 3.75
C ILE A 28 8.97 1.78 3.08
N VAL A 29 9.55 0.61 3.42
CA VAL A 29 9.13 -0.68 2.84
C VAL A 29 7.70 -1.03 3.25
N MET A 30 7.31 -0.81 4.51
CA MET A 30 5.95 -1.05 4.98
C MET A 30 4.93 -0.17 4.27
N ARG A 31 5.27 1.12 4.04
CA ARG A 31 4.43 2.03 3.24
C ARG A 31 4.30 1.57 1.79
N PHE A 32 5.37 1.05 1.21
CA PHE A 32 5.37 0.50 -0.16
C PHE A 32 4.51 -0.76 -0.28
N LEU A 33 4.64 -1.72 0.65
CA LEU A 33 3.83 -2.93 0.63
C LEU A 33 2.35 -2.61 0.85
N ALA A 34 2.03 -1.75 1.82
CA ALA A 34 0.66 -1.34 2.09
C ALA A 34 0.00 -0.64 0.89
N SER A 35 0.74 0.21 0.16
CA SER A 35 0.21 0.89 -1.03
C SER A 35 -0.12 -0.09 -2.15
N ILE A 36 0.77 -1.06 -2.41
CA ILE A 36 0.51 -2.15 -3.37
C ILE A 36 -0.73 -2.96 -2.95
N THR A 37 -0.83 -3.35 -1.68
CA THR A 37 -1.98 -4.12 -1.18
C THR A 37 -3.29 -3.39 -1.41
N ILE A 38 -3.36 -2.08 -1.13
CA ILE A 38 -4.59 -1.31 -1.31
C ILE A 38 -4.97 -1.18 -2.79
N ILE A 39 -3.98 -0.95 -3.67
CA ILE A 39 -4.19 -0.88 -5.12
C ILE A 39 -4.73 -2.20 -5.67
N LEU A 40 -4.24 -3.34 -5.17
CA LEU A 40 -4.69 -4.66 -5.61
C LEU A 40 -6.03 -5.08 -4.98
N ALA A 41 -6.29 -4.72 -3.72
CA ALA A 41 -7.50 -5.15 -3.01
C ALA A 41 -8.80 -4.70 -3.69
N ILE A 42 -8.84 -3.47 -4.22
CA ILE A 42 -10.03 -2.86 -4.81
C ILE A 42 -10.52 -3.62 -6.05
N PRO A 43 -9.72 -3.81 -7.11
CA PRO A 43 -10.14 -4.60 -8.26
C PRO A 43 -10.44 -6.05 -7.87
N THR A 44 -9.66 -6.66 -6.95
CA THR A 44 -9.95 -8.04 -6.51
C THR A 44 -11.30 -8.19 -5.82
N LEU A 45 -11.77 -7.18 -5.08
CA LEU A 45 -13.10 -7.21 -4.46
C LEU A 45 -14.20 -7.16 -5.52
N PHE A 46 -14.07 -6.31 -6.55
CA PHE A 46 -15.02 -6.28 -7.66
C PHE A 46 -15.06 -7.61 -8.41
N PHE A 47 -13.90 -8.20 -8.73
CA PHE A 47 -13.84 -9.52 -9.36
C PHE A 47 -14.38 -10.63 -8.46
N SER A 48 -14.10 -10.59 -7.15
CA SER A 48 -14.61 -11.57 -6.20
C SER A 48 -16.13 -11.54 -6.10
N LEU A 49 -16.75 -10.36 -6.09
CA LEU A 49 -18.21 -10.21 -6.03
C LEU A 49 -18.89 -10.67 -7.34
N TRP A 50 -18.25 -10.43 -8.49
CA TRP A 50 -18.75 -10.87 -9.80
C TRP A 50 -18.46 -12.33 -10.13
N GLY A 51 -17.44 -12.93 -9.50
CA GLY A 51 -17.09 -14.34 -9.66
C GLY A 51 -17.93 -15.28 -8.79
N MET A 52 -18.75 -14.76 -7.89
CA MET A 52 -19.71 -15.57 -7.13
C MET A 52 -20.79 -16.07 -8.10
N ASN A 53 -21.08 -17.38 -8.08
CA ASN A 53 -22.11 -18.03 -8.91
C ASN A 53 -23.54 -17.67 -8.42
N VAL A 54 -23.81 -16.37 -8.33
CA VAL A 54 -25.08 -15.76 -7.91
C VAL A 54 -25.53 -14.90 -9.09
N PRO A 55 -26.83 -14.88 -9.46
CA PRO A 55 -27.32 -14.04 -10.55
C PRO A 55 -26.98 -12.58 -10.29
N VAL A 56 -25.95 -12.09 -10.98
CA VAL A 56 -25.52 -10.70 -10.90
C VAL A 56 -26.52 -9.82 -11.64
N PRO A 57 -26.97 -8.69 -11.06
CA PRO A 57 -27.63 -7.66 -11.85
C PRO A 57 -26.64 -7.26 -12.95
N PHE A 58 -27.09 -7.20 -14.21
CA PHE A 58 -26.31 -7.09 -15.47
C PHE A 58 -25.94 -8.38 -16.22
N ALA A 59 -26.41 -9.57 -15.81
CA ALA A 59 -26.18 -10.81 -16.55
C ALA A 59 -26.83 -10.87 -17.97
N GLU A 60 -27.90 -10.12 -18.22
CA GLU A 60 -28.64 -10.16 -19.49
C GLU A 60 -28.07 -9.28 -20.61
N ASN A 61 -27.13 -8.36 -20.29
CA ASN A 61 -26.56 -7.44 -21.27
C ASN A 61 -25.12 -7.81 -21.62
N ALA A 62 -24.82 -8.01 -22.90
CA ALA A 62 -23.47 -8.34 -23.40
C ALA A 62 -22.39 -7.30 -23.02
N PHE A 63 -22.80 -6.07 -22.68
CA PHE A 63 -21.93 -4.99 -22.23
C PHE A 63 -21.78 -4.89 -20.70
N GLY A 64 -22.52 -5.70 -19.91
CA GLY A 64 -22.48 -5.67 -18.44
C GLY A 64 -21.10 -6.00 -17.88
N PHE A 65 -20.40 -6.94 -18.50
CA PHE A 65 -19.02 -7.30 -18.15
C PHE A 65 -18.04 -6.13 -18.36
N TRP A 66 -18.13 -5.44 -19.51
CA TRP A 66 -17.29 -4.29 -19.81
C TRP A 66 -17.58 -3.08 -18.91
N LEU A 67 -18.85 -2.86 -18.56
CA LEU A 67 -19.24 -1.78 -17.64
C LEU A 67 -18.64 -2.00 -16.24
N VAL A 68 -18.67 -3.23 -15.73
CA VAL A 68 -18.13 -3.58 -14.41
C VAL A 68 -16.63 -3.46 -14.38
N ILE A 69 -15.93 -3.86 -15.45
CA ILE A 69 -14.49 -3.63 -15.60
C ILE A 69 -14.19 -2.13 -15.62
N ALA A 70 -14.96 -1.33 -16.36
CA ALA A 70 -14.78 0.12 -16.41
C ALA A 70 -14.99 0.77 -15.04
N ILE A 71 -16.01 0.34 -14.28
CA ILE A 71 -16.27 0.81 -12.92
C ILE A 71 -15.15 0.37 -11.97
N ALA A 72 -14.70 -0.88 -12.02
CA ALA A 72 -13.62 -1.39 -11.18
C ALA A 72 -12.29 -0.65 -11.45
N ILE A 73 -11.99 -0.35 -12.72
CA ILE A 73 -10.84 0.46 -13.11
C ILE A 73 -11.00 1.91 -12.64
N ALA A 74 -12.19 2.50 -12.79
CA ALA A 74 -12.45 3.86 -12.30
C ALA A 74 -12.30 3.96 -10.78
N PHE A 75 -12.84 3.01 -10.01
CA PHE A 75 -12.69 2.96 -8.56
C PHE A 75 -11.25 2.69 -8.13
N SER A 76 -10.54 1.80 -8.83
CA SER A 76 -9.11 1.57 -8.60
C SER A 76 -8.28 2.81 -8.88
N ALA A 77 -8.56 3.53 -9.97
CA ALA A 77 -7.89 4.79 -10.31
C ALA A 77 -8.21 5.92 -9.31
N VAL A 78 -9.46 6.03 -8.85
CA VAL A 78 -9.86 6.97 -7.80
C VAL A 78 -9.13 6.65 -6.50
N ALA A 79 -9.08 5.38 -6.10
CA ALA A 79 -8.38 4.99 -4.88
C ALA A 79 -6.86 5.15 -4.98
N ALA A 80 -6.25 4.85 -6.13
CA ALA A 80 -4.85 5.15 -6.40
C ALA A 80 -4.59 6.67 -6.31
N SER A 81 -5.46 7.50 -6.89
CA SER A 81 -5.35 8.97 -6.81
C SER A 81 -5.55 9.50 -5.38
N ALA A 82 -6.43 8.88 -4.60
CA ALA A 82 -6.69 9.23 -3.20
C ALA A 82 -5.51 8.83 -2.30
N LEU A 83 -4.90 7.66 -2.54
CA LEU A 83 -3.68 7.24 -1.84
C LEU A 83 -2.51 8.17 -2.15
N TRP A 84 -2.40 8.60 -3.40
CA TRP A 84 -1.36 9.53 -3.84
C TRP A 84 -1.53 10.92 -3.20
N LYS A 85 -2.78 11.40 -3.08
CA LYS A 85 -3.10 12.65 -2.37
C LYS A 85 -2.86 12.58 -0.86
N LYS A 86 -2.87 11.39 -0.25
CA LYS A 86 -2.70 11.22 1.20
C LYS A 86 -1.24 11.06 1.67
N HIS A 87 -0.26 11.32 0.80
CA HIS A 87 1.17 11.34 1.18
C HIS A 87 1.67 10.07 1.88
N MET A 88 1.16 8.90 1.46
CA MET A 88 1.79 7.61 1.79
C MET A 88 2.94 7.25 0.85
N PHE A 89 3.22 8.09 -0.14
CA PHE A 89 4.47 8.13 -0.89
C PHE A 89 5.35 9.25 -0.34
#